data_AF-T1K6R2-F1
#
_entry.id   AF-T1K6R2-F1
#
_cell.length_a   1.000
_cell.length_b   1.000
_cell.length_c   1.000
_cell.angle_alpha   90.00
_cell.angle_beta   90.00
_cell.angle_gamma   90.00
#
_symmetry.space_group_name_H-M   'P 1'
#
loop_
_entity.id
_entity.type
_entity.pdbx_description
1 polymer ?
#
loop_
_entity_poly.entity_id
_entity_poly.type
_entity_poly.pdbx_seq_one_letter_code
_entity_poly.pdbx_strand_id
1 'polypeptide(L)'
;MIGSFKYNTKLFRSGQFYFPFKLNSFSVHVFLVHLRYKHKLIKMLKWILVKMLQQNYDSNKTTFRVKFFGEYHDIVIDWDDDKYGYKQQLQISEQLEALTEIPMKYAKCTYLVEVLPDHELRGHAITNHTSYNHVTCIDPDYLEKDIICNAITRADGRFILVPEVHSANYETKYITVRHFLVPESVVPEGVCSRFVCQYKYTKTFFDKVKDVIRNEEVNSRTSSLAANNNFYLRVEEIYKELNVYQYIVSPCSLRDVPLDRILYLRTRG
;
A
#
# COMPACT_ATOMS: atom_id res chain seq x y z
N MET A 1 -32.96 -11.75 16.06
CA MET A 1 -33.36 -12.18 17.43
C MET A 1 -32.43 -13.32 17.78
N ILE A 2 -31.53 -13.31 18.77
CA ILE A 2 -31.33 -12.65 20.07
C ILE A 2 -29.79 -12.68 20.25
N GLY A 3 -29.04 -11.77 20.87
CA GLY A 3 -29.30 -10.78 21.92
C GLY A 3 -28.08 -10.80 22.85
N SER A 4 -27.60 -9.62 23.21
CA SER A 4 -26.31 -9.30 23.83
C SER A 4 -26.06 -9.90 25.22
N PHE A 5 -24.79 -10.13 25.56
CA PHE A 5 -24.33 -10.27 26.95
C PHE A 5 -23.74 -8.94 27.44
N LYS A 6 -24.41 -8.33 28.41
CA LYS A 6 -23.92 -7.20 29.20
C LYS A 6 -22.92 -7.69 30.26
N TYR A 7 -21.80 -6.99 30.38
CA TYR A 7 -20.97 -7.03 31.58
C TYR A 7 -21.73 -6.40 32.75
N ASN A 8 -21.74 -7.07 33.90
CA ASN A 8 -22.14 -6.47 35.16
C ASN A 8 -21.09 -6.79 36.24
N THR A 9 -20.19 -5.83 36.43
CA THR A 9 -19.28 -5.75 37.57
C THR A 9 -20.02 -5.12 38.74
N LYS A 10 -20.32 -5.89 39.81
CA LYS A 10 -20.46 -5.37 41.18
C LYS A 10 -20.39 -6.48 42.25
N LEU A 11 -19.21 -6.51 42.88
CA LEU A 11 -18.87 -6.78 44.29
C LEU A 11 -19.55 -7.92 45.11
N PHE A 12 -18.66 -8.82 45.55
CA PHE A 12 -18.49 -9.43 46.87
C PHE A 12 -19.69 -10.12 47.56
N ARG A 13 -19.52 -11.43 47.84
CA ARG A 13 -19.36 -11.94 49.21
C ARG A 13 -19.01 -13.43 49.21
N SER A 14 -18.09 -13.78 50.11
CA SER A 14 -17.80 -15.10 50.67
C SER A 14 -18.77 -16.23 50.26
N GLY A 15 -18.30 -17.15 49.41
CA GLY A 15 -19.02 -18.36 49.06
C GLY A 15 -18.03 -19.46 48.75
N GLN A 16 -17.95 -20.44 49.64
CA GLN A 16 -17.15 -21.65 49.52
C GLN A 16 -17.52 -22.38 48.22
N PHE A 17 -16.58 -22.52 47.30
CA PHE A 17 -16.72 -23.49 46.21
C PHE A 17 -16.40 -24.88 46.75
N TYR A 18 -17.43 -25.69 46.97
CA TYR A 18 -17.29 -27.12 47.21
C TYR A 18 -16.87 -27.81 45.91
N PHE A 19 -15.60 -28.21 45.83
CA PHE A 19 -15.13 -29.21 44.86
C PHE A 19 -15.19 -30.60 45.52
N PRO A 20 -15.85 -31.61 44.92
CA PRO A 20 -15.93 -32.94 45.50
C PRO A 20 -14.70 -33.76 45.08
N PHE A 21 -13.50 -33.30 45.42
CA PHE A 21 -12.29 -34.10 45.29
C PHE A 21 -11.34 -33.74 46.44
N LYS A 22 -11.01 -34.72 47.29
CA LYS A 22 -9.89 -34.63 48.24
C LYS A 22 -8.59 -34.55 47.43
N LEU A 23 -8.21 -33.34 47.02
CA LEU A 23 -6.88 -33.07 46.50
C LEU A 23 -5.93 -33.03 47.70
N ASN A 24 -5.01 -33.99 47.77
CA ASN A 24 -3.92 -33.97 48.74
C ASN A 24 -3.19 -32.61 48.65
N SER A 25 -2.71 -32.10 49.80
CA SER A 25 -1.98 -30.82 49.95
C SER A 25 -0.95 -30.55 48.84
N PHE A 26 -0.27 -31.61 48.37
CA PHE A 26 0.70 -31.58 47.28
C PHE A 26 0.10 -31.13 45.93
N SER A 27 -1.12 -31.55 45.60
CA SER A 27 -1.77 -31.30 44.31
C SER A 27 -2.29 -29.87 44.17
N VAL A 28 -2.71 -29.24 45.28
CA VAL A 28 -3.08 -27.81 45.33
C VAL A 28 -1.84 -26.93 45.16
N HIS A 29 -0.72 -27.35 45.75
CA HIS A 29 0.55 -26.64 45.62
C HIS A 29 1.06 -26.64 44.18
N VAL A 30 1.02 -27.79 43.50
CA VAL A 30 1.40 -27.89 42.07
C VAL A 30 0.50 -27.02 41.18
N PHE A 31 -0.81 -27.01 41.42
CA PHE A 31 -1.75 -26.20 40.63
C PHE A 31 -1.54 -24.68 40.82
N LEU A 32 -1.29 -24.24 42.06
CA LEU A 32 -0.97 -22.84 42.37
C LEU A 32 0.39 -22.40 41.82
N VAL A 33 1.39 -23.29 41.84
CA VAL A 33 2.69 -23.06 41.18
C VAL A 33 2.48 -22.91 39.67
N HIS A 34 1.69 -23.79 39.05
CA HIS A 34 1.41 -23.75 37.62
C HIS A 34 0.65 -22.48 37.19
N LEU A 35 -0.33 -22.03 37.98
CA LEU A 35 -1.03 -20.75 37.78
C LEU A 35 -0.10 -19.54 37.93
N ARG A 36 0.80 -19.56 38.93
CA ARG A 36 1.82 -18.51 39.10
C ARG A 36 2.81 -18.48 37.94
N TYR A 37 3.21 -19.63 37.41
CA TYR A 37 4.06 -19.71 36.22
C TYR A 37 3.35 -19.17 34.99
N LYS A 38 2.08 -19.54 34.72
CA LYS A 38 1.28 -18.97 33.62
C LYS A 38 1.12 -17.46 33.74
N HIS A 39 0.84 -16.93 34.93
CA HIS A 39 0.71 -15.49 35.15
C HIS A 39 2.04 -14.74 34.96
N LYS A 40 3.16 -15.32 35.42
CA LYS A 40 4.50 -14.79 35.12
C LYS A 40 4.82 -14.83 33.63
N LEU A 41 4.48 -15.92 32.94
CA LEU A 41 4.70 -16.07 31.50
C LEU A 41 3.88 -15.06 30.70
N ILE A 42 2.61 -14.83 31.06
CA ILE A 42 1.75 -13.82 30.43
C ILE A 42 2.27 -12.41 30.69
N LYS A 43 2.73 -12.09 31.91
CA LYS A 43 3.38 -10.80 32.20
C LYS A 43 4.67 -10.62 31.41
N MET A 44 5.48 -11.68 31.28
CA MET A 44 6.73 -11.65 30.52
C MET A 44 6.47 -11.49 29.03
N LEU A 45 5.48 -12.20 28.47
CA LEU A 45 5.05 -12.04 27.08
C LEU A 45 4.47 -10.65 26.84
N LYS A 46 3.63 -10.10 27.73
CA LYS A 46 3.17 -8.71 27.65
C LYS A 46 4.34 -7.72 27.71
N TRP A 47 5.32 -7.95 28.58
CA TRP A 47 6.48 -7.08 28.71
C TRP A 47 7.41 -7.17 27.49
N ILE A 48 7.59 -8.36 26.91
CA ILE A 48 8.32 -8.56 25.65
C ILE A 48 7.56 -7.88 24.51
N LEU A 49 6.24 -8.06 24.42
CA LEU A 49 5.42 -7.43 23.39
C LEU A 49 5.46 -5.90 23.49
N VAL A 50 5.35 -5.36 24.72
CA VAL A 50 5.49 -3.92 24.99
C VAL A 50 6.90 -3.44 24.66
N LYS A 51 7.96 -4.17 25.05
CA LYS A 51 9.33 -3.80 24.69
C LYS A 51 9.61 -3.89 23.19
N MET A 52 9.07 -4.88 22.49
CA MET A 52 9.19 -5.00 21.04
C MET A 52 8.42 -3.89 20.33
N LEU A 53 7.22 -3.54 20.81
CA LEU A 53 6.46 -2.39 20.33
C LEU A 53 7.18 -1.06 20.63
N GLN A 54 7.83 -0.94 21.79
CA GLN A 54 8.51 0.26 22.24
C GLN A 54 9.88 0.46 21.57
N GLN A 55 10.64 -0.61 21.33
CA GLN A 55 11.86 -0.55 20.51
C GLN A 55 11.57 -0.17 19.05
N ASN A 56 10.38 -0.50 18.54
CA ASN A 56 9.94 -0.08 17.21
C ASN A 56 9.42 1.37 17.18
N TYR A 57 9.07 1.94 18.34
CA TYR A 57 8.63 3.33 18.49
C TYR A 57 9.78 4.28 18.85
N ASP A 58 10.85 3.79 19.51
CA ASP A 58 12.07 4.52 19.87
C ASP A 58 13.06 4.65 18.70
N SER A 59 12.82 3.93 17.60
CA SER A 59 13.56 4.14 16.37
C SER A 59 12.98 5.36 15.65
N ASN A 60 13.79 6.41 15.48
CA ASN A 60 13.46 7.55 14.61
C ASN A 60 13.45 7.15 13.13
N LYS A 61 13.57 5.86 12.82
CA LYS A 61 13.43 5.28 11.49
C LYS A 61 12.34 4.23 11.46
N THR A 62 11.58 4.19 10.38
CA THR A 62 10.67 3.09 10.08
C THR A 62 11.12 2.41 8.80
N THR A 63 11.19 1.08 8.81
CA THR A 63 11.56 0.28 7.63
C THR A 63 10.41 -0.66 7.29
N PHE A 64 10.09 -0.77 6.01
CA PHE A 64 9.12 -1.74 5.49
C PHE A 64 9.60 -2.33 4.16
N ARG A 65 9.07 -3.50 3.80
CA ARG A 65 9.49 -4.24 2.62
C ARG A 65 8.50 -4.08 1.49
N VAL A 66 9.01 -3.81 0.31
CA VAL A 66 8.25 -3.66 -0.91
C VAL A 66 8.67 -4.74 -1.90
N LYS A 67 7.71 -5.51 -2.37
CA LYS A 67 7.89 -6.55 -3.39
C LYS A 67 7.68 -5.94 -4.77
N PHE A 68 8.67 -6.06 -5.63
CA PHE A 68 8.64 -5.60 -7.01
C PHE A 68 9.23 -6.66 -7.93
N PHE A 69 8.45 -7.09 -8.94
CA PHE A 69 8.79 -8.23 -9.82
C PHE A 69 9.28 -9.51 -9.11
N GLY A 70 8.77 -9.79 -7.91
CA GLY A 70 9.11 -10.97 -7.12
C GLY A 70 10.28 -10.79 -6.16
N GLU A 71 11.02 -9.68 -6.25
CA GLU A 71 12.12 -9.32 -5.36
C GLU A 71 11.64 -8.38 -4.26
N TYR A 72 12.21 -8.50 -3.06
CA TYR A 72 11.90 -7.61 -1.95
C TYR A 72 13.00 -6.55 -1.81
N HIS A 73 12.56 -5.31 -1.60
CA HIS A 73 13.39 -4.14 -1.38
C HIS A 73 12.96 -3.47 -0.08
N ASP A 74 13.92 -3.00 0.70
CA ASP A 74 13.64 -2.28 1.93
C ASP A 74 13.47 -0.79 1.61
N ILE A 75 12.39 -0.20 2.13
CA ILE A 75 12.14 1.24 2.10
C ILE A 75 12.28 1.76 3.52
N VAL A 76 13.12 2.78 3.69
CA VAL A 76 13.43 3.39 4.99
C VAL A 76 12.88 4.81 5.03
N ILE A 77 12.17 5.15 6.08
CA ILE A 77 11.72 6.51 6.40
C ILE A 77 12.47 6.94 7.65
N ASP A 78 13.33 7.95 7.53
CA ASP A 78 13.95 8.66 8.64
C ASP A 78 13.07 9.85 9.05
N TRP A 79 12.49 9.78 10.24
CA TRP A 79 11.59 10.81 10.78
C TRP A 79 12.35 12.05 11.27
N ASP A 80 13.64 11.90 11.58
CA ASP A 80 14.47 13.00 12.06
C ASP A 80 15.10 13.79 10.91
N ASP A 81 15.25 13.20 9.73
CA ASP A 81 15.88 13.84 8.56
C ASP A 81 15.28 15.23 8.30
N ASP A 82 16.07 16.27 8.53
CA ASP A 82 15.69 17.68 8.45
C ASP A 82 16.01 18.29 7.09
N LYS A 83 16.54 17.49 6.15
CA LYS A 83 16.89 17.93 4.79
C LYS A 83 15.70 18.49 4.01
N TYR A 84 14.47 18.09 4.36
CA TYR A 84 13.26 18.44 3.61
C TYR A 84 12.06 18.77 4.51
N GLY A 85 11.28 19.81 4.16
CA GLY A 85 10.05 20.18 4.86
C GLY A 85 8.90 19.16 4.74
N TYR A 86 9.01 18.20 3.81
CA TYR A 86 8.05 17.12 3.54
C TYR A 86 8.75 15.76 3.62
N LYS A 87 9.25 15.44 4.82
CA LYS A 87 10.29 14.43 5.11
C LYS A 87 10.00 13.05 4.50
N GLN A 88 8.81 12.53 4.73
CA GLN A 88 8.47 11.14 4.42
C GLN A 88 8.08 10.92 2.95
N GLN A 89 7.43 11.92 2.34
CA GLN A 89 6.93 11.79 0.97
C GLN A 89 8.08 11.75 -0.05
N LEU A 90 9.08 12.61 0.16
CA LEU A 90 10.24 12.67 -0.74
C LEU A 90 11.13 11.44 -0.57
N GLN A 91 11.39 11.00 0.68
CA GLN A 91 12.20 9.80 0.93
C GLN A 91 11.61 8.54 0.27
N ILE A 92 10.29 8.34 0.37
CA ILE A 92 9.62 7.22 -0.30
C ILE A 92 9.72 7.40 -1.82
N SER A 93 9.50 8.60 -2.34
CA SER A 93 9.53 8.86 -3.78
C SER A 93 10.93 8.68 -4.40
N GLU A 94 12.00 9.14 -3.75
CA GLU A 94 13.39 8.96 -4.21
C GLU A 94 13.76 7.47 -4.25
N GLN A 95 13.41 6.71 -3.22
CA GLN A 95 13.65 5.26 -3.19
C GLN A 95 12.82 4.52 -4.25
N LEU A 96 11.58 4.94 -4.51
CA LEU A 96 10.76 4.38 -5.58
C LEU A 96 11.27 4.75 -6.97
N GLU A 97 11.79 5.97 -7.18
CA GLU A 97 12.45 6.36 -8.43
C GLU A 97 13.68 5.49 -8.69
N ALA A 98 14.51 5.27 -7.67
CA ALA A 98 15.67 4.39 -7.77
C ALA A 98 15.27 2.93 -8.08
N LEU A 99 14.18 2.44 -7.47
CA LEU A 99 13.69 1.07 -7.67
C LEU A 99 13.02 0.86 -9.03
N THR A 100 12.21 1.82 -9.48
CA THR A 100 11.42 1.70 -10.71
C THR A 100 12.15 2.23 -11.93
N GLU A 101 13.21 3.00 -11.73
CA GLU A 101 13.86 3.83 -12.74
C GLU A 101 12.90 4.80 -13.43
N ILE A 102 11.72 5.09 -12.85
CA ILE A 102 10.81 6.09 -13.41
C ILE A 102 11.16 7.44 -12.80
N PRO A 103 11.60 8.42 -13.63
CA PRO A 103 11.93 9.73 -13.11
C PRO A 103 10.75 10.34 -12.35
N MET A 104 11.03 11.00 -11.23
CA MET A 104 9.98 11.56 -10.37
C MET A 104 9.03 12.52 -11.10
N LYS A 105 9.50 13.20 -12.15
CA LYS A 105 8.64 14.06 -13.00
C LYS A 105 7.47 13.31 -13.67
N TYR A 106 7.60 12.01 -13.90
CA TYR A 106 6.52 11.17 -14.43
C TYR A 106 5.72 10.48 -13.32
N ALA A 107 6.28 10.38 -12.10
CA ALA A 107 5.60 9.84 -10.94
C ALA A 107 4.65 10.88 -10.35
N LYS A 108 3.36 10.75 -10.65
CA LYS A 108 2.34 11.70 -10.22
C LYS A 108 2.17 11.67 -8.70
N CYS A 109 1.82 10.51 -8.15
CA CYS A 109 1.55 10.32 -6.73
C CYS A 109 1.88 8.90 -6.29
N THR A 110 2.23 8.75 -5.02
CA THR A 110 2.35 7.45 -4.36
C THR A 110 1.15 7.27 -3.44
N TYR A 111 0.58 6.08 -3.37
CA TYR A 111 -0.54 5.74 -2.51
C TYR A 111 -0.12 4.62 -1.57
N LEU A 112 -0.23 4.85 -0.27
CA LEU A 112 -0.10 3.81 0.74
C LEU A 112 -1.48 3.24 1.01
N VAL A 113 -1.71 1.99 0.63
CA VAL A 113 -2.99 1.32 0.86
C VAL A 113 -2.99 0.73 2.27
N GLU A 114 -3.92 1.17 3.09
CA GLU A 114 -4.16 0.69 4.44
C GLU A 114 -5.34 -0.30 4.45
N VAL A 115 -5.18 -1.38 5.23
CA VAL A 115 -6.27 -2.30 5.58
C VAL A 115 -6.90 -1.82 6.88
N LEU A 116 -8.18 -1.44 6.86
CA LEU A 116 -8.92 -1.02 8.05
C LEU A 116 -9.44 -2.22 8.85
N PRO A 117 -9.82 -2.05 10.13
CA PRO A 117 -10.28 -3.15 10.99
C PRO A 117 -11.52 -3.91 10.48
N ASP A 118 -12.34 -3.28 9.64
CA ASP A 118 -13.51 -3.84 8.97
C ASP A 118 -13.17 -4.49 7.62
N HIS A 119 -11.88 -4.64 7.31
CA HIS A 119 -11.34 -5.12 6.04
C HIS A 119 -11.60 -4.19 4.84
N GLU A 120 -12.02 -2.95 5.07
CA GLU A 120 -12.03 -1.94 4.00
C GLU A 120 -10.61 -1.50 3.64
N LEU A 121 -10.42 -1.10 2.38
CA LEU A 121 -9.14 -0.60 1.87
C LEU A 121 -9.20 0.92 1.71
N ARG A 122 -8.29 1.64 2.37
CA ARG A 122 -8.14 3.09 2.27
C ARG A 122 -6.80 3.43 1.63
N GLY A 123 -6.82 4.22 0.57
CA GLY A 123 -5.60 4.74 -0.05
C GLY A 123 -5.22 6.09 0.56
N HIS A 124 -4.03 6.19 1.13
CA HIS A 124 -3.45 7.44 1.60
C HIS A 124 -2.52 8.01 0.54
N ALA A 125 -2.84 9.19 0.01
CA ALA A 125 -1.99 9.84 -0.97
C ALA A 125 -0.73 10.40 -0.29
N ILE A 126 0.42 9.91 -0.73
CA ILE A 126 1.76 10.41 -0.41
C ILE A 126 2.15 11.30 -1.58
N THR A 127 1.93 12.60 -1.44
CA THR A 127 2.13 13.59 -2.50
C THR A 127 3.47 14.28 -2.31
N ASN A 128 4.25 14.40 -3.39
CA ASN A 128 5.44 15.23 -3.37
C ASN A 128 5.06 16.67 -3.73
N HIS A 129 5.19 17.60 -2.78
CA HIS A 129 4.93 19.01 -3.00
C HIS A 129 5.88 19.65 -4.04
N THR A 130 7.06 19.11 -4.33
CA THR A 130 7.95 19.74 -5.35
C THR A 130 7.37 19.70 -6.77
N SER A 131 6.27 18.98 -7.00
CA SER A 131 5.42 19.04 -8.20
C SER A 131 4.46 20.25 -8.21
N TYR A 132 4.83 21.36 -7.56
CA TYR A 132 3.96 22.54 -7.29
C TYR A 132 3.38 23.24 -8.53
N ASN A 133 3.77 22.86 -9.76
CA ASN A 133 3.15 23.38 -10.99
C ASN A 133 2.01 22.52 -11.55
N HIS A 134 1.76 21.31 -11.01
CA HIS A 134 0.67 20.43 -11.46
C HIS A 134 -0.03 19.77 -10.26
N VAL A 135 -0.92 20.53 -9.63
CA VAL A 135 -1.80 20.09 -8.55
C VAL A 135 -2.88 19.15 -9.12
N THR A 136 -2.93 17.90 -8.68
CA THR A 136 -4.21 17.13 -8.65
C THR A 136 -4.32 16.07 -7.55
N CYS A 137 -3.28 15.81 -6.75
CA CYS A 137 -3.48 15.00 -5.54
C CYS A 137 -3.84 15.94 -4.40
N ILE A 138 -5.12 16.32 -4.37
CA ILE A 138 -5.73 17.08 -3.29
C ILE A 138 -5.89 16.10 -2.13
N ASP A 139 -4.85 16.01 -1.31
CA ASP A 139 -5.02 16.03 0.14
C ASP A 139 -3.70 16.52 0.76
N PRO A 140 -3.58 17.83 1.07
CA PRO A 140 -2.43 18.36 1.78
C PRO A 140 -2.50 18.08 3.29
N ASP A 141 -3.47 17.27 3.75
CA ASP A 141 -3.44 16.76 5.11
C ASP A 141 -2.15 15.94 5.26
N TYR A 142 -1.20 16.57 5.95
CA TYR A 142 0.08 16.02 6.34
C TYR A 142 -0.12 14.57 6.74
N LEU A 143 0.35 13.64 5.91
CA LEU A 143 0.21 12.23 6.25
C LEU A 143 1.05 11.97 7.51
N GLU A 144 0.37 11.95 8.66
CA GLU A 144 1.01 11.91 9.97
C GLU A 144 1.81 10.62 10.11
N LYS A 145 2.91 10.69 10.87
CA LYS A 145 3.75 9.53 11.21
C LYS A 145 2.91 8.34 11.66
N ASP A 146 1.90 8.60 12.50
CA ASP A 146 1.02 7.57 13.03
C ASP A 146 0.18 6.89 11.94
N ILE A 147 -0.29 7.60 10.91
CA ILE A 147 -1.06 7.00 9.80
C ILE A 147 -0.16 6.04 9.01
N ILE A 148 1.05 6.46 8.69
CA ILE A 148 2.02 5.64 7.93
C ILE A 148 2.43 4.43 8.76
N CYS A 149 2.82 4.62 10.02
CA CYS A 149 3.21 3.54 10.93
C CYS A 149 2.06 2.55 11.15
N ASN A 150 0.82 3.03 11.28
CA ASN A 150 -0.35 2.16 11.39
C ASN A 150 -0.58 1.34 10.13
N ALA A 151 -0.53 1.96 8.94
CA ALA A 151 -0.67 1.25 7.67
C ALA A 151 0.42 0.20 7.49
N ILE A 152 1.68 0.52 7.81
CA ILE A 152 2.82 -0.41 7.79
C ILE A 152 2.58 -1.57 8.75
N THR A 153 2.18 -1.28 10.00
CA THR A 153 1.94 -2.31 11.02
C THR A 153 0.81 -3.26 10.61
N ARG A 154 -0.29 -2.71 10.08
CA ARG A 154 -1.44 -3.51 9.62
C ARG A 154 -1.14 -4.36 8.39
N ALA A 155 -0.12 -4.00 7.63
CA ALA A 155 0.36 -4.76 6.48
C ALA A 155 1.48 -5.76 6.83
N ASP A 156 1.78 -5.98 8.11
CA ASP A 156 2.95 -6.76 8.58
C ASP A 156 4.28 -6.24 7.98
N GLY A 157 4.34 -4.94 7.67
CA GLY A 157 5.46 -4.30 7.01
C GLY A 157 5.75 -4.79 5.59
N ARG A 158 4.78 -5.45 4.91
CA ARG A 158 4.97 -6.01 3.57
C ARG A 158 3.96 -5.46 2.58
N PHE A 159 4.48 -4.89 1.51
CA PHE A 159 3.71 -4.31 0.43
C PHE A 159 4.15 -4.86 -0.93
N ILE A 160 3.25 -4.82 -1.90
CA ILE A 160 3.55 -5.01 -3.32
C ILE A 160 3.53 -3.63 -3.97
N LEU A 161 4.59 -3.30 -4.70
CA LEU A 161 4.62 -2.10 -5.53
C LEU A 161 3.84 -2.32 -6.81
N VAL A 162 2.85 -1.47 -7.01
CA VAL A 162 2.04 -1.44 -8.20
C VAL A 162 2.18 -0.10 -8.91
N PRO A 163 2.90 -0.06 -10.05
CA PRO A 163 2.84 1.06 -10.96
C PRO A 163 1.52 1.03 -11.75
N GLU A 164 0.74 2.11 -11.69
CA GLU A 164 -0.45 2.33 -12.50
C GLU A 164 -0.17 3.46 -13.50
N VAL A 165 -0.28 3.16 -14.79
CA VAL A 165 -0.05 4.13 -15.86
C VAL A 165 -1.32 4.95 -16.09
N HIS A 166 -1.17 6.27 -16.14
CA HIS A 166 -2.24 7.22 -16.42
C HIS A 166 -1.96 7.95 -17.72
N SER A 167 -2.98 8.01 -18.58
CA SER A 167 -2.98 8.87 -19.76
C SER A 167 -2.59 10.29 -19.39
N ALA A 168 -1.98 10.98 -20.34
CA ALA A 168 -1.78 12.41 -20.23
C ALA A 168 -3.10 13.13 -19.95
N ASN A 169 -3.02 14.20 -19.17
CA ASN A 169 -4.13 15.11 -18.88
C ASN A 169 -3.74 16.56 -19.22
N TYR A 170 -4.69 17.48 -19.14
CA TYR A 170 -4.48 18.91 -19.47
C TYR A 170 -3.35 19.58 -18.67
N GLU A 171 -3.12 19.12 -17.44
CA GLU A 171 -2.12 19.67 -16.55
C GLU A 171 -0.73 19.19 -16.97
N THR A 172 -0.50 17.88 -16.92
CA THR A 172 0.80 17.25 -17.11
C THR A 172 1.19 17.21 -18.58
N LYS A 173 0.24 16.96 -19.49
CA LYS A 173 0.48 16.84 -20.94
C LYS A 173 1.45 15.72 -21.35
N TYR A 174 1.80 14.83 -20.43
CA TYR A 174 2.59 13.63 -20.66
C TYR A 174 2.00 12.47 -19.85
N ILE A 175 2.37 11.24 -20.23
CA ILE A 175 1.94 10.04 -19.53
C ILE A 175 2.55 10.04 -18.13
N THR A 176 1.74 9.73 -17.12
CA THR A 176 2.17 9.69 -15.72
C THR A 176 2.01 8.31 -15.12
N VAL A 177 2.66 8.08 -13.99
CA VAL A 177 2.56 6.84 -13.22
C VAL A 177 2.17 7.17 -11.79
N ARG A 178 1.24 6.38 -11.24
CA ARG A 178 0.95 6.36 -9.81
C ARG A 178 1.56 5.10 -9.22
N HIS A 179 2.20 5.21 -8.07
CA HIS A 179 2.71 4.06 -7.34
C HIS A 179 1.72 3.70 -6.25
N PHE A 180 1.26 2.46 -6.19
CA PHE A 180 0.47 1.93 -5.09
C PHE A 180 1.34 0.96 -4.29
N LEU A 181 1.41 1.20 -2.99
CA LEU A 181 1.96 0.27 -2.01
C LEU A 181 0.79 -0.51 -1.43
N VAL A 182 0.54 -1.69 -1.96
CA VAL A 182 -0.61 -2.54 -1.61
C VAL A 182 -0.18 -3.60 -0.61
N PRO A 183 -0.81 -3.75 0.57
CA PRO A 183 -0.46 -4.78 1.54
C PRO A 183 -0.44 -6.17 0.90
N GLU A 184 0.64 -6.93 1.10
CA GLU A 184 0.78 -8.25 0.47
C GLU A 184 -0.35 -9.21 0.93
N SER A 185 -0.85 -9.01 2.16
CA SER A 185 -1.94 -9.81 2.77
C SER A 185 -3.28 -9.72 2.05
N VAL A 186 -3.54 -8.67 1.26
CA VAL A 186 -4.82 -8.47 0.55
C VAL A 186 -4.73 -8.79 -0.94
N VAL A 187 -3.57 -9.30 -1.39
CA VAL A 187 -3.36 -9.66 -2.78
C VAL A 187 -3.57 -11.17 -2.92
N PRO A 188 -4.69 -11.58 -3.51
CA PRO A 188 -4.96 -13.00 -3.69
C PRO A 188 -3.98 -13.62 -4.69
N GLU A 189 -3.46 -14.80 -4.38
CA GLU A 189 -2.55 -15.52 -5.26
C GLU A 189 -3.27 -15.99 -6.53
N GLY A 190 -2.63 -15.79 -7.69
CA GLY A 190 -3.08 -16.33 -8.98
C GLY A 190 -4.27 -15.62 -9.62
N VAL A 191 -4.80 -14.56 -9.00
CA VAL A 191 -5.96 -13.81 -9.54
C VAL A 191 -5.70 -12.30 -9.57
N CYS A 192 -6.44 -11.60 -10.43
CA CYS A 192 -6.44 -10.14 -10.46
C CYS A 192 -7.44 -9.59 -9.44
N SER A 193 -7.00 -8.58 -8.70
CA SER A 193 -7.79 -7.72 -7.81
C SER A 193 -7.94 -6.32 -8.41
N ARG A 194 -8.65 -5.44 -7.70
CA ARG A 194 -8.77 -4.02 -8.06
C ARG A 194 -7.40 -3.33 -8.20
N PHE A 195 -6.43 -3.72 -7.37
CA PHE A 195 -5.14 -3.06 -7.29
C PHE A 195 -4.00 -3.87 -7.91
N VAL A 196 -4.09 -5.20 -7.98
CA VAL A 196 -2.99 -6.04 -8.47
C VAL A 196 -3.52 -7.02 -9.49
N CYS A 197 -2.81 -7.19 -10.61
CA CYS A 197 -3.15 -8.13 -11.67
C CYS A 197 -1.90 -8.71 -12.29
N GLN A 198 -1.56 -9.93 -11.87
CA GLN A 198 -0.25 -10.54 -12.08
C GLN A 198 0.25 -10.49 -13.54
N TYR A 199 -0.65 -10.57 -14.53
CA TYR A 199 -0.32 -10.49 -15.95
C TYR A 199 0.31 -9.15 -16.39
N LYS A 200 0.03 -8.05 -15.70
CA LYS A 200 0.63 -6.73 -15.98
C LYS A 200 1.93 -6.48 -15.22
N TYR A 201 2.17 -7.19 -14.13
CA TYR A 201 3.35 -7.01 -13.29
C TYR A 201 4.47 -7.97 -13.72
N THR A 202 4.77 -7.95 -15.02
CA THR A 202 5.98 -8.58 -15.55
C THR A 202 7.01 -7.50 -15.86
N LYS A 203 8.28 -7.81 -15.65
CA LYS A 203 9.39 -6.89 -15.95
C LYS A 203 9.34 -6.43 -17.41
N THR A 204 9.09 -7.35 -18.33
CA THR A 204 8.98 -7.08 -19.77
C THR A 204 7.87 -6.08 -20.12
N PHE A 205 6.68 -6.24 -19.53
CA PHE A 205 5.58 -5.29 -19.75
C PHE A 205 5.93 -3.90 -19.20
N PHE A 206 6.54 -3.87 -18.01
CA PHE A 206 6.93 -2.61 -17.37
C PHE A 206 8.08 -1.89 -18.10
N ASP A 207 9.03 -2.61 -18.68
CA ASP A 207 10.06 -2.00 -19.53
C ASP A 207 9.42 -1.30 -20.75
N LYS A 208 8.39 -1.90 -21.35
CA LYS A 208 7.61 -1.24 -22.41
C LYS A 208 6.85 -0.01 -21.92
N VAL A 209 6.30 -0.05 -20.71
CA VAL A 209 5.70 1.12 -20.08
C VAL A 209 6.73 2.24 -19.91
N LYS A 210 7.94 1.94 -19.44
CA LYS A 210 9.03 2.92 -19.30
C LYS A 210 9.39 3.54 -20.66
N ASP A 211 9.50 2.73 -21.71
CA ASP A 211 9.77 3.21 -23.07
C ASP A 211 8.69 4.19 -23.55
N VAL A 212 7.41 3.86 -23.30
CA VAL A 212 6.26 4.69 -23.68
C VAL A 212 6.25 6.03 -22.94
N ILE A 213 6.49 6.02 -21.62
CA ILE A 213 6.52 7.24 -20.80
C ILE A 213 7.64 8.19 -21.25
N ARG A 214 8.79 7.63 -21.64
CA ARG A 214 9.97 8.39 -22.10
C ARG A 214 9.92 8.73 -23.58
N ASN A 215 8.89 8.31 -24.32
CA ASN A 215 8.80 8.52 -25.75
C ASN A 215 8.60 10.01 -26.09
N GLU A 216 9.59 10.62 -26.74
CA GLU A 216 9.57 12.04 -27.10
C GLU A 216 8.48 12.38 -28.12
N GLU A 217 8.18 11.49 -29.06
CA GLU A 217 7.12 11.69 -30.05
C GLU A 217 5.73 11.70 -29.39
N VAL A 218 5.46 10.76 -28.49
CA VAL A 218 4.21 10.73 -27.71
C VAL A 218 4.07 12.00 -26.88
N ASN A 219 5.13 12.38 -26.15
CA ASN A 219 5.12 13.53 -25.25
C ASN A 219 4.96 14.86 -26.01
N SER A 220 5.65 15.02 -27.15
CA SER A 220 5.57 16.24 -27.98
C SER A 220 4.19 16.37 -28.64
N ARG A 221 3.66 15.31 -29.25
CA ARG A 221 2.31 15.32 -29.86
C ARG A 221 1.24 15.60 -28.80
N THR A 222 1.33 14.97 -27.64
CA THR A 222 0.37 15.21 -26.54
C THR A 222 0.46 16.65 -26.01
N SER A 223 1.67 17.18 -25.83
CA SER A 223 1.88 18.57 -25.40
C SER A 223 1.31 19.60 -26.37
N SER A 224 1.35 19.31 -27.67
CA SER A 224 0.79 20.19 -28.71
C SER A 224 -0.74 20.35 -28.61
N LEU A 225 -1.42 19.43 -27.95
CA LEU A 225 -2.88 19.43 -27.80
C LEU A 225 -3.40 20.26 -26.62
N ALA A 226 -2.53 20.89 -25.82
CA ALA A 226 -2.88 21.48 -24.53
C ALA A 226 -4.08 22.47 -24.54
N ALA A 227 -4.38 23.10 -25.67
CA ALA A 227 -5.49 24.05 -25.82
C ALA A 227 -6.74 23.45 -26.50
N ASN A 228 -6.77 22.13 -26.75
CA ASN A 228 -7.84 21.47 -27.49
C ASN A 228 -8.97 21.01 -26.57
N ASN A 229 -10.21 21.43 -26.86
CA ASN A 229 -11.40 21.02 -26.11
C ASN A 229 -11.68 19.49 -26.15
N ASN A 230 -11.09 18.78 -27.11
CA ASN A 230 -11.18 17.33 -27.28
C ASN A 230 -9.85 16.62 -26.93
N PHE A 231 -9.04 17.18 -26.03
CA PHE A 231 -7.71 16.68 -25.67
C PHE A 231 -7.67 15.17 -25.45
N TYR A 232 -8.57 14.62 -24.61
CA TYR A 232 -8.54 13.19 -24.30
C TYR A 232 -8.77 12.29 -25.51
N LEU A 233 -9.71 12.63 -26.40
CA LEU A 233 -9.97 11.86 -27.61
C LEU A 233 -8.77 11.92 -28.57
N ARG A 234 -8.16 13.10 -28.73
CA ARG A 234 -6.97 13.28 -29.58
C ARG A 234 -5.74 12.58 -29.03
N VAL A 235 -5.56 12.57 -27.72
CA VAL A 235 -4.50 11.82 -27.05
C VAL A 235 -4.69 10.32 -27.24
N GLU A 236 -5.92 9.82 -27.14
CA GLU A 236 -6.23 8.43 -27.44
C GLU A 236 -5.95 8.06 -28.91
N GLU A 237 -6.26 8.93 -29.86
CA GLU A 237 -5.89 8.77 -31.28
C GLU A 237 -4.37 8.67 -31.46
N ILE A 238 -3.59 9.57 -30.85
CA ILE A 238 -2.11 9.52 -30.89
C ILE A 238 -1.61 8.19 -30.35
N TYR A 239 -2.16 7.72 -29.23
CA TYR A 239 -1.74 6.46 -28.63
C TYR A 239 -2.04 5.24 -29.52
N LYS A 240 -3.15 5.28 -30.28
CA LYS A 240 -3.51 4.25 -31.24
C LYS A 240 -2.60 4.31 -32.48
N GLU A 241 -2.37 5.49 -33.04
CA GLU A 241 -1.47 5.70 -34.19
C GLU A 241 -0.04 5.22 -33.91
N LEU A 242 0.46 5.52 -32.71
CA LEU A 242 1.81 5.12 -32.28
C LEU A 242 1.86 3.71 -31.68
N ASN A 243 0.73 2.99 -31.65
CA ASN A 243 0.63 1.62 -31.13
C ASN A 243 1.16 1.49 -29.68
N VAL A 244 0.84 2.46 -28.82
CA VAL A 244 1.20 2.49 -27.40
C VAL A 244 -0.01 2.38 -26.46
N TYR A 245 -1.23 2.45 -27.01
CA TYR A 245 -2.47 2.47 -26.24
C TYR A 245 -2.63 1.29 -25.27
N GLN A 246 -2.20 0.09 -25.66
CA GLN A 246 -2.26 -1.14 -24.88
C GLN A 246 -1.41 -1.12 -23.60
N TYR A 247 -0.38 -0.25 -23.54
CA TYR A 247 0.46 -0.09 -22.35
C TYR A 247 -0.09 0.96 -21.38
N ILE A 248 -1.05 1.77 -21.83
CA ILE A 248 -1.67 2.86 -21.07
C ILE A 248 -3.03 2.41 -20.55
N VAL A 249 -3.88 1.90 -21.45
CA VAL A 249 -5.20 1.35 -21.14
C VAL A 249 -5.11 -0.17 -21.26
N SER A 250 -4.37 -0.76 -20.32
CA SER A 250 -4.44 -2.20 -20.10
C SER A 250 -5.56 -2.43 -19.08
N PRO A 251 -6.63 -3.18 -19.36
CA PRO A 251 -7.62 -3.54 -18.35
C PRO A 251 -7.15 -4.76 -17.55
N CYS A 252 -7.35 -4.76 -16.22
CA CYS A 252 -7.06 -5.92 -15.35
C CYS A 252 -8.20 -6.96 -15.34
N SER A 253 -9.32 -6.66 -16.00
CA SER A 253 -10.57 -7.42 -15.95
C SER A 253 -11.21 -7.45 -17.32
N LEU A 254 -11.55 -8.65 -17.82
CA LEU A 254 -12.29 -8.85 -19.06
C LEU A 254 -13.73 -8.31 -18.99
N ARG A 255 -14.26 -7.99 -17.80
CA ARG A 255 -15.61 -7.43 -17.64
C ARG A 255 -15.69 -5.94 -17.98
N ASP A 256 -14.54 -5.26 -18.01
CA ASP A 256 -14.46 -3.80 -18.17
C ASP A 256 -13.95 -3.38 -19.56
N VAL A 257 -13.95 -4.31 -20.52
CA VAL A 257 -13.44 -4.08 -21.88
C VAL A 257 -14.61 -4.08 -22.87
N PRO A 258 -15.01 -2.92 -23.40
CA PRO A 258 -15.88 -2.88 -24.56
C PRO A 258 -15.24 -3.68 -25.72
N LEU A 259 -16.05 -4.46 -26.45
CA LEU A 259 -15.59 -5.46 -27.43
C LEU A 259 -14.66 -4.90 -28.52
N ASP A 260 -14.73 -3.60 -28.82
CA ASP A 260 -13.86 -2.89 -29.76
C ASP A 260 -12.41 -2.74 -29.27
N ARG A 261 -12.15 -2.86 -27.95
CA ARG A 261 -10.81 -2.78 -27.34
C ARG A 261 -10.13 -4.14 -27.18
N ILE A 262 -10.83 -5.25 -27.43
CA ILE A 262 -10.30 -6.62 -27.31
C ILE A 262 -9.32 -6.95 -28.44
N LEU A 263 -9.43 -6.29 -29.60
CA LEU A 263 -8.59 -6.55 -30.77
C LEU A 263 -7.10 -6.24 -30.55
N TYR A 264 -6.75 -5.37 -29.60
CA TYR A 264 -5.36 -4.96 -29.33
C TYR A 264 -4.64 -5.80 -28.26
N LEU A 265 -5.36 -6.66 -27.53
CA LEU A 265 -4.78 -7.56 -26.52
C LEU A 265 -4.44 -8.94 -27.10
N ARG A 266 -4.85 -9.25 -28.34
CA ARG A 266 -4.63 -10.55 -28.98
C ARG A 266 -3.29 -10.69 -29.70
N THR A 267 -2.44 -9.66 -29.72
CA THR A 267 -1.12 -9.75 -30.34
C THR A 267 -0.01 -9.87 -29.30
N ARG A 268 0.08 -11.06 -28.68
CA ARG A 268 1.30 -11.90 -28.60
C ARG A 268 1.27 -12.85 -27.40
N GLY A 269 1.44 -14.14 -27.70
CA GLY A 269 2.06 -15.11 -26.80
C GLY A 269 3.57 -15.08 -26.90
#